data_AF-A0A1B7LJK6-F1
#
_entry.id   AF-A0A1B7LJK6-F1
#
_cell.length_a   1.000
_cell.length_b   1.000
_cell.length_c   1.000
_cell.angle_alpha   90.00
_cell.angle_beta   90.00
_cell.angle_gamma   90.00
#
_symmetry.space_group_name_H-M   'P 1'
#
loop_
_entity.id
_entity.type
_entity.pdbx_description
1 polymer ?
#
loop_
_entity_poly.entity_id
_entity_poly.type
_entity_poly.pdbx_seq_one_letter_code
_entity_poly.pdbx_strand_id
1 'polypeptide(L)'
;MHTLSHLQEALNQKEQALMQYVRYMREAEDSENRKLAGLFADLAKAEEKHIAVIRDQLAESSGQSDVLNKYQEINQYNSQHSTYQEMPEQ
;
A
#
# COMPACT_ATOMS: atom_id res chain seq x y z
N MET A 1 17.77 -21.12 3.34
CA MET A 1 16.98 -20.68 2.17
C MET A 1 17.15 -19.16 2.03
N HIS A 2 17.95 -18.68 1.07
CA HIS A 2 18.23 -17.24 0.91
C HIS A 2 17.06 -16.46 0.30
N THR A 3 16.19 -17.12 -0.48
CA THR A 3 15.04 -16.50 -1.15
C THR A 3 14.00 -15.93 -0.18
N LEU A 4 13.70 -16.65 0.91
CA LEU A 4 12.78 -16.17 1.96
C LEU A 4 13.32 -14.92 2.66
N SER A 5 14.64 -14.87 2.91
CA SER A 5 15.29 -13.70 3.49
C SER A 5 15.19 -12.47 2.57
N HIS A 6 15.41 -12.66 1.27
CA HIS A 6 15.29 -11.57 0.30
C HIS A 6 13.84 -11.08 0.14
N LEU A 7 12.85 -12.00 0.19
CA LEU A 7 11.43 -11.63 0.16
C LEU A 7 11.02 -10.85 1.41
N GLN A 8 11.49 -11.25 2.59
CA GLN A 8 11.23 -10.53 3.83
C GLN A 8 11.87 -9.13 3.83
N GLU A 9 13.09 -9.01 3.32
CA GLU A 9 13.77 -7.72 3.20
C GLU A 9 13.06 -6.81 2.17
N ALA A 10 12.68 -7.36 1.02
CA ALA A 10 11.90 -6.64 0.03
C ALA A 10 10.55 -6.18 0.60
N LEU A 11 9.86 -7.01 1.38
CA LEU A 11 8.63 -6.64 2.06
C LEU A 11 8.84 -5.43 2.98
N ASN A 12 9.86 -5.47 3.83
CA ASN A 12 10.17 -4.38 4.76
C ASN A 12 10.48 -3.07 4.02
N GLN A 13 11.26 -3.14 2.93
CA GLN A 13 11.57 -1.95 2.11
C GLN A 13 10.30 -1.37 1.48
N LYS A 14 9.39 -2.23 1.00
CA LYS A 14 8.12 -1.81 0.39
C LYS A 14 7.17 -1.17 1.39
N GLU A 15 7.09 -1.70 2.60
CA GLU A 15 6.31 -1.11 3.70
C GLU A 15 6.84 0.28 4.09
N GLN A 16 8.17 0.46 4.13
CA GLN A 16 8.78 1.77 4.37
C GLN A 16 8.46 2.77 3.25
N ALA A 17 8.56 2.34 1.99
CA ALA A 17 8.22 3.18 0.84
C ALA A 17 6.75 3.61 0.87
N LEU A 18 5.83 2.68 1.18
CA LEU A 18 4.40 2.97 1.32
C LEU A 18 4.14 4.05 2.39
N MET A 19 4.71 3.90 3.58
CA MET A 19 4.58 4.91 4.65
C MET A 19 5.09 6.28 4.20
N GLN A 20 6.19 6.30 3.44
CA GLN A 20 6.78 7.53 2.94
C GLN A 20 5.92 8.20 1.87
N TYR A 21 5.34 7.43 0.94
CA TYR A 21 4.43 7.97 -0.07
C TYR A 21 3.14 8.51 0.55
N VAL A 22 2.55 7.83 1.53
CA VAL A 22 1.38 8.35 2.26
C VAL A 22 1.71 9.66 2.97
N ARG A 23 2.92 9.76 3.56
CA ARG A 23 3.37 11.01 4.18
C ARG A 23 3.50 12.13 3.15
N TYR A 24 4.15 11.89 2.02
CA TYR A 24 4.32 12.92 0.98
C TYR A 24 3.02 13.29 0.30
N MET A 25 2.07 12.37 0.19
CA MET A 25 0.71 12.66 -0.27
C MET A 25 0.06 13.69 0.64
N ARG A 26 0.09 13.49 1.97
CA ARG A 26 -0.47 14.46 2.93
C ARG A 26 0.24 15.81 2.89
N GLU A 27 1.56 15.82 2.82
CA GLU A 27 2.34 17.07 2.68
C GLU A 27 2.00 17.81 1.36
N ALA A 28 1.71 17.07 0.29
CA ALA A 28 1.26 17.64 -0.98
C ALA A 28 -0.20 18.13 -0.93
N GLU A 29 -1.08 17.47 -0.18
CA GLU A 29 -2.46 17.91 0.07
C GLU A 29 -2.48 19.20 0.91
N ASP A 30 -1.69 19.24 1.98
CA ASP A 30 -1.56 20.40 2.89
C ASP A 30 -0.99 21.64 2.16
N SER A 31 -0.20 21.43 1.10
CA SER A 31 0.32 22.48 0.22
C SER A 31 -0.56 22.77 -0.99
N GLU A 32 -1.78 22.22 -1.03
CA GLU A 32 -2.77 22.33 -2.12
C GLU A 32 -2.26 21.85 -3.50
N ASN A 33 -1.15 21.09 -3.54
CA ASN A 33 -0.56 20.55 -4.75
C ASN A 33 -1.22 19.22 -5.14
N ARG A 34 -2.47 19.31 -5.62
CA ARG A 34 -3.31 18.14 -5.96
C ARG A 34 -2.67 17.18 -6.95
N LYS A 35 -1.88 17.69 -7.91
CA LYS A 35 -1.20 16.84 -8.90
C LYS A 35 -0.14 15.97 -8.25
N LEU A 36 0.64 16.54 -7.32
CA LEU A 36 1.67 15.82 -6.61
C LEU A 36 1.08 14.85 -5.58
N ALA A 37 0.00 15.25 -4.90
CA ALA A 37 -0.77 14.36 -4.03
C ALA A 37 -1.30 13.14 -4.79
N GLY A 38 -1.90 13.35 -5.98
CA GLY A 38 -2.36 12.25 -6.84
C GLY A 38 -1.25 11.31 -7.25
N LEU A 39 -0.07 11.83 -7.61
CA LEU A 39 1.10 11.00 -7.92
C LEU A 39 1.52 10.13 -6.74
N PHE A 40 1.59 10.69 -5.52
CA PHE A 40 1.94 9.91 -4.34
C PHE A 40 0.87 8.89 -3.96
N ALA A 41 -0.42 9.19 -4.20
CA ALA A 41 -1.51 8.23 -4.04
C ALA A 41 -1.38 7.04 -5.01
N ASP A 42 -1.06 7.30 -6.28
CA ASP A 42 -0.84 6.25 -7.28
C ASP A 42 0.38 5.38 -6.94
N LEU A 43 1.48 5.99 -6.46
CA LEU A 43 2.67 5.28 -6.00
C LEU A 43 2.39 4.42 -4.77
N ALA A 44 1.65 4.95 -3.79
CA ALA A 44 1.23 4.19 -2.61
C ALA A 44 0.39 2.96 -3.01
N LYS A 45 -0.59 3.15 -3.91
CA LYS A 45 -1.43 2.06 -4.42
C LYS A 45 -0.64 1.00 -5.19
N ALA A 46 0.41 1.39 -5.92
CA ALA A 46 1.30 0.45 -6.58
C ALA A 46 2.08 -0.39 -5.56
N GLU A 47 2.60 0.23 -4.49
CA GLU A 47 3.33 -0.50 -3.46
C GLU A 47 2.45 -1.41 -2.61
N GLU A 48 1.20 -1.04 -2.33
CA GLU A 48 0.24 -1.94 -1.69
C GLU A 48 0.04 -3.23 -2.48
N LYS A 49 -0.03 -3.14 -3.82
CA LYS A 49 -0.13 -4.33 -4.69
C LYS A 49 1.12 -5.18 -4.62
N HIS A 50 2.32 -4.59 -4.64
CA HIS A 50 3.57 -5.33 -4.51
C HIS A 50 3.69 -6.02 -3.16
N ILE A 51 3.30 -5.35 -2.07
CA ILE A 51 3.26 -5.92 -0.72
C ILE A 51 2.33 -7.13 -0.66
N ALA A 52 1.14 -7.05 -1.26
CA ALA A 52 0.20 -8.16 -1.32
C ALA A 52 0.83 -9.38 -2.00
N VAL A 53 1.43 -9.21 -3.19
CA VAL A 53 2.08 -10.28 -3.93
C VAL A 53 3.25 -10.90 -3.15
N ILE A 54 4.09 -10.09 -2.51
CA ILE A 54 5.24 -10.59 -1.73
C ILE A 54 4.74 -11.39 -0.50
N ARG A 55 3.65 -10.94 0.14
CA ARG A 55 3.05 -11.66 1.27
C ARG A 55 2.38 -12.96 0.84
N ASP A 56 1.71 -12.98 -0.30
CA ASP A 56 1.17 -14.22 -0.89
C ASP A 56 2.30 -15.22 -1.12
N GLN A 57 3.40 -14.78 -1.73
CA GLN A 57 4.58 -15.63 -1.98
C GLN A 57 5.25 -16.11 -0.69
N LEU A 58 5.30 -15.26 0.35
CA LEU A 58 5.80 -15.65 1.67
C LEU A 58 4.87 -16.68 2.34
N ALA A 59 3.55 -16.53 2.24
CA ALA A 59 2.58 -17.49 2.80
C ALA A 59 2.68 -18.85 2.10
N GLU A 60 2.75 -18.87 0.77
CA GLU A 60 2.94 -20.08 -0.04
C GLU A 60 4.28 -20.77 0.29
N SER A 61 5.36 -19.99 0.43
CA SER A 61 6.70 -20.53 0.68
C SER A 61 6.93 -20.97 2.13
N SER A 62 6.17 -20.42 3.10
CA SER A 62 6.26 -20.76 4.52
C SER A 62 5.22 -21.82 4.97
N GLY A 63 4.25 -22.15 4.10
CA GLY A 63 3.13 -23.03 4.44
C GLY A 63 2.16 -22.44 5.46
N GLN A 64 2.19 -21.12 5.69
CA GLN A 64 1.45 -20.42 6.74
C GLN A 64 0.43 -19.45 6.14
N SER A 65 -0.81 -19.91 6.00
CA SER A 65 -1.92 -19.22 5.31
C SER A 65 -2.53 -18.03 6.06
N ASP A 66 -2.06 -17.71 7.27
CA ASP A 66 -2.78 -16.83 8.22
C ASP A 66 -2.49 -15.33 8.08
N VAL A 67 -1.46 -14.92 7.33
CA VAL A 67 -1.02 -13.50 7.29
C VAL A 67 -1.90 -12.62 6.39
N LEU A 68 -2.62 -13.22 5.44
CA LEU A 68 -3.45 -12.51 4.45
C LEU A 68 -4.68 -11.81 5.05
N ASN A 69 -5.26 -12.37 6.12
CA ASN A 69 -6.53 -11.91 6.67
C ASN A 69 -6.45 -10.47 7.26
N LYS A 70 -5.33 -10.12 7.89
CA LYS A 70 -5.21 -8.84 8.64
C LYS A 70 -5.18 -7.59 7.77
N TYR A 71 -4.66 -7.64 6.54
CA TYR A 71 -4.60 -6.47 5.68
C TYR A 71 -5.77 -6.38 4.70
N GLN A 72 -6.48 -7.47 4.41
CA GLN A 72 -7.80 -7.39 3.76
C GLN A 72 -8.78 -6.60 4.64
N GLU A 73 -8.74 -6.79 5.97
CA GLU A 73 -9.48 -5.96 6.92
C GLU A 73 -9.06 -4.48 6.86
N ILE A 74 -7.76 -4.18 6.82
CA ILE A 74 -7.27 -2.78 6.76
C ILE A 74 -7.65 -2.13 5.41
N ASN A 75 -7.53 -2.85 4.30
CA ASN A 75 -7.96 -2.34 2.99
C ASN A 75 -9.47 -2.16 2.90
N GLN A 76 -10.28 -3.02 3.54
CA GLN A 76 -11.72 -2.81 3.64
C GLN A 76 -12.05 -1.58 4.50
N TYR A 77 -11.34 -1.37 5.62
CA TYR A 77 -11.50 -0.19 6.46
C TYR A 77 -11.15 1.10 5.71
N ASN A 78 -10.04 1.12 4.98
CA ASN A 78 -9.65 2.27 4.16
C ASN A 78 -10.58 2.50 2.95
N SER A 79 -11.15 1.43 2.40
CA SER A 79 -12.12 1.52 1.29
C SER A 79 -13.49 2.03 1.75
N GLN A 80 -13.92 1.68 2.97
CA GLN A 80 -15.21 2.13 3.54
C GLN A 80 -15.19 3.59 4.01
N HIS A 81 -14.00 4.14 4.30
CA HIS A 81 -13.82 5.55 4.65
C HIS A 81 -13.35 6.42 3.46
N SER A 82 -13.34 5.87 2.24
CA SER A 82 -13.06 6.63 1.03
C SER A 82 -14.31 7.40 0.59
N THR A 83 -14.63 8.49 1.30
CA THR A 83 -15.58 9.51 0.83
C THR A 83 -14.90 10.33 -0.28
N TYR A 84 -14.68 9.72 -1.44
CA TYR A 84 -14.51 10.46 -2.68
C TYR A 84 -15.90 10.92 -3.11
N GLN A 85 -16.23 12.16 -2.73
CA GLN A 85 -17.36 12.87 -3.30
C GLN A 85 -17.01 13.14 -4.78
N GLU A 86 -17.58 12.35 -5.68
CA GLU A 86 -17.51 12.59 -7.13
C GLU A 86 -17.95 14.02 -7.41
N MET A 87 -17.02 14.87 -7.86
CA MET A 87 -17.36 16.18 -8.39
C MET A 87 -17.82 16.02 -9.84
N PRO A 88 -19.01 16.52 -10.22
CA PRO A 88 -19.49 16.43 -11.58
C PRO A 88 -18.71 17.39 -12.50
N GLU A 89 -18.20 16.87 -13.59
CA GLU A 89 -17.62 17.65 -14.70
C GLU A 89 -18.72 18.56 -15.31
N GLN A 90 -18.42 19.85 -15.45
CA GLN A 90 -19.22 20.83 -16.19
C GLN A 90 -18.66 21.03 -17.60
#